data_AF-A0A962UGP1-F1
#
_entry.id   AF-A0A962UGP1-F1
#
_cell.length_a   1.000
_cell.length_b   1.000
_cell.length_c   1.000
_cell.angle_alpha   90.00
_cell.angle_beta   90.00
_cell.angle_gamma   90.00
#
_symmetry.space_group_name_H-M   'P 1'
#
loop_
_entity.id
_entity.type
_entity.pdbx_description
1 polymer ?
#
loop_
_entity_poly.entity_id
_entity_poly.type
_entity_poly.pdbx_seq_one_letter_code
_entity_poly.pdbx_strand_id
1 'polypeptide(L)'
;LSATFSPELSDLTLYVIDVAAGDKIPRKGGPGITRSDLLVINKIDLAPYVGASLEVMERDAGKMRGDKPFVFTNLKTRQGLEQVIDFIVERGMLGSERGPAA
;
A
#
# COMPACT_ATOMS: atom_id res chain seq x y z
N LEU A 1 10.85 -11.51 -6.04
CA LEU A 1 10.70 -12.21 -4.75
C LEU A 1 9.51 -11.58 -4.03
N SER A 2 8.42 -12.30 -3.79
CA SER A 2 7.34 -11.84 -2.89
C SER A 2 7.38 -12.77 -1.69
N ALA A 3 7.86 -12.28 -0.54
CA ALA A 3 7.76 -13.00 0.71
C ALA A 3 6.43 -12.63 1.38
N THR A 4 5.68 -13.62 1.82
CA THR A 4 4.60 -13.44 2.80
C THR A 4 5.00 -14.10 4.09
N PHE A 5 4.58 -13.52 5.20
CA PHE A 5 4.84 -14.06 6.52
C PHE A 5 3.77 -15.07 6.93
N SER A 6 4.16 -16.01 7.80
CA SER A 6 3.20 -16.88 8.46
C SER A 6 2.25 -16.01 9.32
N PRO A 7 0.95 -16.34 9.39
CA PRO A 7 0.04 -15.73 10.36
C PRO A 7 0.53 -15.87 11.81
N GLU A 8 1.34 -16.89 12.11
CA GLU A 8 1.94 -17.06 13.44
C GLU A 8 3.04 -16.03 13.75
N LEU A 9 3.57 -15.33 12.74
CA LEU A 9 4.62 -14.32 12.89
C LEU A 9 4.08 -12.89 12.83
N SER A 10 2.97 -12.65 12.13
CA SER A 10 2.48 -11.32 11.83
C SER A 10 0.95 -11.29 11.80
N ASP A 11 0.37 -10.52 12.72
CA ASP A 11 -1.08 -10.29 12.81
C ASP A 11 -1.59 -9.34 11.72
N LEU A 12 -0.74 -8.40 11.29
CA LEU A 12 -1.06 -7.38 10.30
C LEU A 12 0.08 -7.24 9.28
N THR A 13 -0.26 -7.37 7.99
CA THR A 13 0.71 -7.33 6.89
C THR A 13 0.47 -6.14 5.96
N LEU A 14 1.46 -5.26 5.87
CA LEU A 14 1.50 -4.17 4.90
C LEU A 14 2.47 -4.56 3.78
N TYR A 15 2.02 -4.51 2.53
CA TYR A 15 2.87 -4.77 1.36
C TYR A 15 3.10 -3.46 0.62
N VAL A 16 4.36 -3.12 0.35
CA VAL A 16 4.74 -1.86 -0.27
C VAL A 16 5.34 -2.12 -1.65
N ILE A 17 4.76 -1.51 -2.68
CA ILE A 17 5.33 -1.42 -4.02
C ILE A 17 5.60 0.04 -4.35
N ASP A 18 6.36 0.32 -5.40
CA ASP A 18 6.57 1.68 -5.88
C ASP A 18 6.33 1.83 -7.38
N VAL A 19 5.87 3.02 -7.78
CA VAL A 19 5.49 3.32 -9.16
C VAL A 19 6.64 3.16 -10.15
N ALA A 20 7.90 3.37 -9.72
CA ALA A 20 9.06 3.22 -10.59
C ALA A 20 9.32 1.76 -11.02
N ALA A 21 8.72 0.78 -10.33
CA ALA A 21 8.75 -0.63 -10.76
C ALA A 21 7.80 -0.94 -11.94
N GLY A 22 6.95 0.02 -12.33
CA GLY A 22 6.05 -0.05 -13.48
C GLY A 22 4.56 -0.19 -13.10
N ASP A 23 3.69 0.37 -13.94
CA ASP A 23 2.24 0.42 -13.72
C ASP A 23 1.53 -0.95 -13.80
N LYS A 24 2.18 -1.95 -14.40
CA LYS A 24 1.68 -3.33 -14.50
C LYS A 24 1.97 -4.17 -13.25
N ILE A 25 2.68 -3.63 -12.24
CA ILE A 25 3.02 -4.39 -11.02
C ILE A 25 1.78 -4.92 -10.30
N PRO A 26 0.70 -4.12 -10.05
CA PRO A 26 -0.50 -4.64 -9.41
C PRO A 26 -1.10 -5.86 -10.13
N ARG A 27 -1.09 -5.88 -11.47
CA ARG A 27 -1.61 -7.00 -12.28
C ARG A 27 -0.86 -8.31 -12.10
N LYS A 28 0.43 -8.26 -11.75
CA LYS A 28 1.22 -9.48 -11.51
C LYS A 28 0.66 -10.29 -10.34
N GLY A 29 -0.09 -9.65 -9.43
CA GLY A 29 -0.68 -10.30 -8.29
C GLY A 29 0.38 -10.91 -7.37
N GLY A 30 0.11 -12.12 -6.90
CA GLY A 30 0.91 -12.76 -5.86
C GLY A 30 0.47 -12.33 -4.46
N PRO A 31 0.85 -13.11 -3.43
CA PRO A 31 0.20 -13.01 -2.13
C PRO A 31 0.48 -11.68 -1.39
N GLY A 32 1.56 -10.96 -1.71
CA GLY A 32 1.75 -9.58 -1.23
C GLY A 32 0.70 -8.61 -1.78
N ILE A 33 0.37 -8.69 -3.07
CA ILE A 33 -0.64 -7.83 -3.70
C ILE A 33 -2.06 -8.28 -3.37
N THR A 34 -2.34 -9.58 -3.33
CA THR A 34 -3.72 -10.08 -3.22
C THR A 34 -4.16 -10.35 -1.78
N ARG A 35 -3.24 -10.63 -0.85
CA ARG A 35 -3.59 -11.08 0.51
C ARG A 35 -3.21 -10.11 1.62
N SER A 36 -2.25 -9.21 1.40
CA SER A 36 -1.87 -8.23 2.44
C SER A 36 -3.07 -7.45 2.96
N ASP A 37 -3.04 -7.07 4.23
CA ASP A 37 -4.11 -6.31 4.87
C ASP A 37 -4.21 -4.91 4.28
N LEU A 38 -3.08 -4.31 3.94
CA LEU A 38 -2.99 -3.07 3.18
C LEU A 38 -1.91 -3.18 2.10
N LEU A 39 -2.21 -2.68 0.90
CA LEU A 39 -1.22 -2.45 -0.16
C LEU A 39 -0.91 -0.95 -0.23
N VAL A 40 0.37 -0.60 -0.13
CA VAL A 40 0.86 0.76 -0.31
C VAL A 40 1.52 0.87 -1.68
N ILE A 41 1.04 1.80 -2.50
CA ILE A 41 1.60 2.10 -3.82
C ILE A 41 2.33 3.44 -3.72
N ASN A 42 3.64 3.38 -3.47
CA ASN A 42 4.46 4.53 -3.11
C ASN A 42 5.14 5.22 -4.31
N LYS A 43 5.63 6.43 -4.08
CA LYS A 43 6.37 7.28 -5.02
C LYS A 43 5.53 7.68 -6.23
N ILE A 44 4.27 8.04 -6.01
CA ILE A 44 3.35 8.44 -7.08
C ILE A 44 3.82 9.66 -7.88
N ASP A 45 4.67 10.49 -7.28
CA ASP A 45 5.36 11.60 -7.94
C ASP A 45 6.28 11.15 -9.08
N LEU A 46 6.72 9.89 -9.08
CA LEU A 46 7.59 9.38 -10.14
C LEU A 46 6.85 8.96 -11.41
N ALA A 47 5.51 8.86 -11.38
CA ALA A 47 4.70 8.39 -12.50
C ALA A 47 5.03 9.07 -13.85
N PRO A 48 5.17 10.40 -13.93
CA PRO A 48 5.47 11.08 -15.20
C PRO A 48 6.86 10.76 -15.76
N TYR A 49 7.82 10.39 -14.91
CA TYR A 49 9.21 10.16 -15.32
C TYR A 49 9.47 8.72 -15.78
N VAL A 50 8.60 7.78 -15.40
CA VAL A 50 8.72 6.36 -15.77
C VAL A 50 7.64 5.89 -16.74
N GLY A 51 6.77 6.80 -17.19
CA GLY A 51 5.67 6.48 -18.11
C GLY A 51 4.61 5.56 -17.50
N ALA A 52 4.40 5.64 -16.18
CA ALA A 52 3.42 4.83 -15.47
C ALA A 52 2.08 5.57 -15.35
N SER A 53 0.97 4.86 -15.57
CA SER A 53 -0.37 5.40 -15.33
C SER A 53 -0.90 5.00 -13.94
N LEU A 54 -1.19 6.00 -13.10
CA LEU A 54 -1.82 5.75 -11.78
C LEU A 54 -3.22 5.16 -11.92
N GLU A 55 -3.98 5.55 -12.94
CA GLU A 55 -5.32 4.99 -13.23
C GLU A 55 -5.25 3.48 -13.56
N VAL A 56 -4.23 3.07 -14.33
CA VAL A 56 -3.99 1.64 -14.62
C VAL A 56 -3.67 0.89 -13.34
N MET A 57 -2.82 1.46 -12.48
CA MET A 57 -2.48 0.86 -11.19
C MET A 57 -3.69 0.75 -10.27
N GLU A 58 -4.54 1.77 -10.21
CA GLU A 58 -5.75 1.80 -9.39
C GLU A 58 -6.72 0.69 -9.81
N ARG A 59 -7.05 0.64 -11.11
CA ARG A 59 -7.94 -0.39 -11.67
C ARG A 59 -7.40 -1.80 -11.42
N ASP A 60 -6.11 -2.01 -11.69
CA ASP A 60 -5.50 -3.33 -11.58
C ASP A 60 -5.34 -3.74 -10.10
N ALA A 61 -5.05 -2.82 -9.18
CA ALA A 61 -5.02 -3.07 -7.74
C ALA A 61 -6.42 -3.42 -7.20
N GLY A 62 -7.45 -2.63 -7.54
CA GLY A 62 -8.83 -2.91 -7.15
C GLY A 62 -9.29 -4.29 -7.64
N LYS A 63 -8.99 -4.64 -8.90
CA LYS A 63 -9.30 -5.97 -9.45
C LYS A 63 -8.61 -7.10 -8.69
N MET A 64 -7.34 -6.95 -8.32
CA MET A 64 -6.56 -8.01 -7.67
C MET A 64 -6.85 -8.15 -6.18
N ARG A 65 -7.37 -7.10 -5.55
CA ARG A 65 -7.60 -7.02 -4.10
C ARG A 65 -9.06 -7.20 -3.70
N GLY A 66 -10.01 -7.00 -4.61
CA GLY A 66 -11.44 -6.96 -4.26
C GLY A 66 -11.68 -5.83 -3.25
N ASP A 67 -12.25 -6.15 -2.10
CA ASP A 67 -12.58 -5.17 -1.05
C ASP A 67 -11.37 -4.82 -0.15
N LYS A 68 -10.21 -5.48 -0.32
CA LYS A 68 -9.03 -5.19 0.51
C LYS A 68 -8.43 -3.83 0.14
N PRO A 69 -8.15 -2.95 1.13
CA PRO A 69 -7.78 -1.57 0.85
C PRO A 69 -6.37 -1.46 0.24
N PHE A 70 -6.17 -0.39 -0.53
CA PHE A 70 -4.85 0.07 -0.95
C PHE A 70 -4.78 1.59 -0.89
N VAL A 71 -3.58 2.13 -0.76
CA VAL A 71 -3.34 3.58 -0.63
C VAL A 71 -2.21 3.99 -1.57
N PHE A 72 -2.45 5.04 -2.35
CA PHE A 72 -1.40 5.74 -3.08
C PHE A 72 -0.66 6.70 -2.15
N THR A 73 0.68 6.66 -2.17
CA THR A 73 1.49 7.51 -1.29
C THR A 73 2.60 8.25 -2.02
N ASN A 74 2.88 9.45 -1.55
CA ASN A 74 4.19 10.08 -1.70
C ASN A 74 4.73 10.35 -0.28
N LEU A 75 5.59 9.44 0.20
CA LEU A 75 6.14 9.55 1.54
C LEU A 75 7.18 10.67 1.69
N LYS A 76 7.65 11.30 0.61
CA LYS A 76 8.48 12.52 0.68
C LYS A 76 7.64 13.75 1.05
N THR A 77 6.43 13.83 0.54
CA THR A 77 5.48 14.93 0.83
C THR A 77 4.47 14.58 1.92
N ARG A 78 4.54 13.36 2.47
CA ARG A 78 3.57 12.78 3.42
C ARG A 78 2.17 12.59 2.84
N GLN A 79 1.99 12.66 1.52
CA GLN A 79 0.72 12.37 0.88
C GLN A 79 0.35 10.90 1.09
N GLY A 80 -0.88 10.64 1.56
CA GLY A 80 -1.39 9.30 1.87
C GLY A 80 -0.83 8.70 3.16
N LEU A 81 0.12 9.35 3.83
CA LEU A 81 0.71 8.84 5.09
C LEU A 81 -0.34 8.71 6.20
N GLU A 82 -1.22 9.70 6.31
CA GLU A 82 -2.28 9.72 7.31
C GLU A 82 -3.21 8.51 7.21
N GLN A 83 -3.59 8.13 5.99
CA GLN A 83 -4.44 6.97 5.73
C GLN A 83 -3.76 5.65 6.13
N VAL A 84 -2.43 5.56 5.96
CA VAL A 84 -1.65 4.40 6.40
C VAL A 84 -1.59 4.36 7.93
N ILE A 85 -1.40 5.51 8.59
CA ILE A 85 -1.40 5.62 10.06
C ILE A 85 -2.77 5.20 10.61
N ASP A 86 -3.85 5.76 10.08
CA ASP A 86 -5.22 5.44 10.48
C ASP A 86 -5.52 3.95 10.34
N PHE A 87 -5.13 3.36 9.22
CA PHE A 87 -5.25 1.92 9.02
C PHE A 87 -4.52 1.12 10.10
N ILE A 88 -3.28 1.49 10.45
CA ILE A 88 -2.51 0.78 11.48
C ILE A 88 -3.13 0.97 12.86
N VAL A 89 -3.57 2.17 13.20
CA VAL A 89 -4.20 2.46 14.50
C VAL A 89 -5.49 1.66 14.65
N GLU A 90 -6.37 1.71 13.66
CA GLU A 90 -7.65 1.00 13.67
C GLU A 90 -7.46 -0.52 13.66
N ARG A 91 -6.69 -1.05 12.69
CA ARG A 91 -6.55 -2.50 12.49
C ARG A 91 -5.59 -3.15 13.47
N GLY A 92 -4.63 -2.40 13.99
CA GLY A 92 -3.74 -2.81 15.07
C GLY A 92 -4.32 -2.63 16.46
N MET A 93 -5.55 -2.12 16.59
CA MET A 93 -6.23 -1.88 17.86
C MET A 93 -5.41 -1.02 18.83
N LEU A 94 -4.63 -0.09 18.28
CA LEU A 94 -3.81 0.83 19.07
C LEU A 94 -4.72 1.95 19.56
N GLY A 95 -4.81 2.14 20.88
CA GLY A 95 -5.60 3.24 21.45
C GLY A 95 -5.19 4.59 20.83
N SER A 96 -6.13 5.53 20.71
CA SER A 96 -5.95 6.78 19.95
C SER A 96 -5.05 7.82 20.63
N GLU A 97 -3.98 7.42 21.31
CA GLU A 97 -2.99 8.35 21.84
C GLU A 97 -2.08 8.84 20.70
N ARG A 98 -2.65 9.68 19.83
CA ARG A 98 -1.86 10.49 18.92
C ARG A 98 -1.11 11.51 19.77
N GLY A 99 0.18 11.26 19.99
CA GLY A 99 1.09 12.28 20.50
C GLY A 99 1.00 13.56 19.64
N PRO A 100 1.29 14.75 20.22
CA PRO A 100 1.11 16.01 19.51
C PRO A 100 1.88 15.99 18.18
N ALA A 101 1.21 16.45 17.12
CA ALA A 101 1.81 16.57 15.80
C ALA A 101 3.09 17.41 15.88
N ALA A 102 4.23 16.80 15.51
CA ALA A 102 5.53 17.44 15.44
C ALA A 102 5.72 18.22 14.13
#